data_AF-A0A7V9NBU8-F1
#
_entry.id   AF-A0A7V9NBU8-F1
#
_cell.length_a   1.000
_cell.length_b   1.000
_cell.length_c   1.000
_cell.angle_alpha   90.00
_cell.angle_beta   90.00
_cell.angle_gamma   90.00
#
_symmetry.space_group_name_H-M   'P 1'
#
loop_
_entity.id
_entity.type
_entity.pdbx_description
1 polymer ?
#
loop_
_entity_poly.entity_id
_entity_poly.type
_entity_poly.pdbx_seq_one_letter_code
_entity_poly.pdbx_strand_id
1 'polypeptide(L)'
;MKVAVSGKGGSGKTTISGTLARLVGRSGMQVLAIDADTNPNLALTLGMGTDAFDHLVPLPHGLMEHRRVDGETRLSLSRPLEEVTAEFASAGPDNVRLMMVGQVRGAGTG
;
A
#
# COMPACT_ATOMS: atom_id res chain seq x y z
N MET A 1 0.81 -14.27 -5.08
CA MET A 1 -0.22 -13.72 -6.01
C MET A 1 -0.05 -12.20 -6.08
N LYS A 2 -0.35 -11.55 -7.21
CA LYS A 2 -0.34 -10.08 -7.36
C LYS A 2 -1.65 -9.65 -8.01
N VAL A 3 -2.34 -8.65 -7.45
CA VAL A 3 -3.63 -8.16 -7.93
C VAL A 3 -3.58 -6.63 -7.99
N ALA A 4 -4.06 -6.05 -9.09
CA ALA A 4 -4.25 -4.61 -9.23
C ALA A 4 -5.73 -4.33 -9.52
N VAL A 5 -6.30 -3.36 -8.81
CA VAL A 5 -7.72 -2.98 -8.95
C VAL A 5 -7.77 -1.55 -9.51
N SER A 6 -8.35 -1.39 -10.69
CA SER A 6 -8.49 -0.10 -11.37
C SER A 6 -9.95 0.19 -11.74
N GLY A 7 -10.26 1.44 -12.13
CA GLY A 7 -11.63 1.88 -12.38
C GLY A 7 -11.87 3.36 -12.10
N LYS A 8 -13.01 3.88 -12.53
CA LYS A 8 -13.40 5.31 -12.38
C LYS A 8 -13.54 5.74 -10.91
N GLY A 9 -13.62 7.06 -10.68
CA GLY A 9 -14.03 7.61 -9.39
C GLY A 9 -15.40 7.05 -8.96
N GLY A 10 -15.52 6.63 -7.70
CA GLY A 10 -16.77 6.12 -7.12
C GLY A 10 -17.21 4.73 -7.60
N SER A 11 -16.40 3.96 -8.34
CA SER A 11 -16.75 2.57 -8.73
C SER A 11 -16.59 1.53 -7.62
N GLY A 12 -16.24 1.93 -6.39
CA GLY A 12 -16.05 1.02 -5.26
C GLY A 12 -14.71 0.29 -5.22
N LYS A 13 -13.68 0.77 -5.93
CA LYS A 13 -12.33 0.13 -5.95
C LYS A 13 -11.78 -0.12 -4.55
N THR A 14 -11.70 0.92 -3.72
CA THR A 14 -11.13 0.84 -2.38
C THR A 14 -11.90 -0.14 -1.52
N THR A 15 -13.24 -0.11 -1.61
CA THR A 15 -14.13 -1.06 -0.94
C THR A 15 -13.84 -2.51 -1.33
N ILE A 16 -13.73 -2.79 -2.64
CA ILE A 16 -13.43 -4.12 -3.16
C ILE A 16 -12.02 -4.55 -2.76
N SER A 17 -11.02 -3.69 -2.91
CA SER A 17 -9.63 -3.96 -2.54
C SER A 17 -9.49 -4.30 -1.05
N GLY A 18 -10.09 -3.49 -0.17
CA GLY A 18 -10.06 -3.73 1.27
C GLY A 18 -10.79 -5.03 1.63
N THR A 19 -11.98 -5.25 1.08
CA THR A 19 -12.75 -6.49 1.33
C THR A 19 -11.97 -7.73 0.89
N LEU A 20 -11.41 -7.71 -0.33
CA LEU A 20 -10.61 -8.80 -0.86
C LEU A 20 -9.38 -9.07 0.00
N ALA A 21 -8.65 -8.02 0.40
CA ALA A 21 -7.47 -8.15 1.25
C ALA A 21 -7.81 -8.82 2.60
N ARG A 22 -8.90 -8.40 3.23
CA ARG A 22 -9.37 -8.96 4.52
C ARG A 22 -9.77 -10.43 4.36
N LEU A 23 -10.52 -10.77 3.31
CA LEU A 23 -10.96 -12.16 3.07
C LEU A 23 -9.78 -13.10 2.80
N VAL A 24 -8.81 -12.69 1.98
CA VAL A 24 -7.60 -13.48 1.70
C VAL A 24 -6.72 -13.57 2.95
N GLY A 25 -6.62 -12.50 3.72
CA GLY A 25 -5.92 -12.48 4.99
C GLY A 25 -6.50 -13.47 6.01
N ARG A 26 -7.83 -13.48 6.15
CA ARG A 26 -8.58 -14.43 7.01
C ARG A 26 -8.40 -15.89 6.59
N SER A 27 -8.12 -16.18 5.32
CA SER A 27 -7.83 -17.54 4.87
C SER A 27 -6.41 -18.01 5.21
N GLY A 28 -5.67 -17.26 6.04
CA GLY A 28 -4.32 -17.61 6.52
C GLY A 28 -3.19 -17.13 5.62
N MET A 29 -3.49 -16.39 4.55
CA MET A 29 -2.45 -15.85 3.66
C MET A 29 -1.95 -14.50 4.18
N GLN A 30 -0.66 -14.23 4.04
CA GLN A 30 -0.10 -12.90 4.30
C GLN A 30 -0.45 -11.96 3.15
N VAL A 31 -1.06 -10.81 3.46
CA VAL A 31 -1.47 -9.83 2.46
C VAL A 31 -0.72 -8.53 2.68
N LEU A 32 -0.04 -8.06 1.63
CA LEU A 32 0.48 -6.70 1.55
C LEU A 32 -0.48 -5.86 0.70
N ALA A 33 -1.27 -5.02 1.35
CA ALA A 33 -2.12 -4.04 0.71
C ALA A 33 -1.32 -2.76 0.42
N ILE A 34 -1.46 -2.23 -0.79
CA ILE A 34 -0.80 -0.99 -1.21
C ILE A 34 -1.89 -0.01 -1.64
N ASP A 35 -1.99 1.11 -0.93
CA ASP A 35 -2.85 2.23 -1.34
C ASP A 35 -2.04 3.18 -2.22
N ALA A 36 -2.45 3.30 -3.48
CA ALA A 36 -1.84 4.20 -4.45
C ALA A 36 -2.79 5.33 -4.87
N ASP A 37 -3.88 5.55 -4.12
CA ASP A 37 -4.83 6.61 -4.37
C ASP A 37 -4.31 7.96 -3.82
N THR A 38 -4.70 9.06 -4.46
CA THR A 38 -4.35 10.42 -4.00
C THR A 38 -5.12 10.81 -2.74
N ASN A 39 -6.20 10.13 -2.42
CA ASN A 39 -6.87 10.25 -1.13
C ASN A 39 -6.90 8.86 -0.48
N PRO A 40 -5.89 8.51 0.33
CA PRO A 40 -5.72 7.14 0.80
C PRO A 40 -6.81 6.78 1.81
N ASN A 41 -7.72 5.91 1.40
CA ASN A 41 -8.88 5.46 2.18
C ASN A 41 -8.86 3.95 2.45
N LEU A 42 -7.80 3.25 2.03
CA LEU A 42 -7.71 1.80 2.20
C LEU A 42 -7.54 1.41 3.67
N ALA A 43 -6.79 2.18 4.46
CA ALA A 43 -6.67 1.98 5.91
C ALA A 43 -8.04 1.95 6.62
N LEU A 44 -8.91 2.90 6.27
CA LEU A 44 -10.29 2.96 6.78
C LEU A 44 -11.09 1.73 6.37
N THR A 45 -11.01 1.33 5.10
CA THR A 45 -11.72 0.17 4.58
C THR A 45 -11.25 -1.15 5.22
N LEU A 46 -9.97 -1.23 5.56
CA LEU A 46 -9.40 -2.38 6.28
C LEU A 46 -9.85 -2.44 7.75
N GLY A 47 -10.46 -1.36 8.28
CA GLY A 47 -10.85 -1.27 9.68
C GLY A 47 -9.67 -1.01 10.62
N MET A 48 -8.64 -0.32 10.14
CA MET A 48 -7.53 0.13 10.99
C MET A 48 -8.05 1.24 11.93
N GLY A 49 -7.67 1.17 13.21
CA GLY A 49 -8.05 2.19 14.20
C GLY A 49 -7.41 3.54 13.90
N THR A 50 -7.98 4.62 14.46
CA THR A 50 -7.48 6.00 14.29
C THR A 50 -6.00 6.12 14.63
N ASP A 51 -5.55 5.46 15.70
CA ASP A 51 -4.16 5.51 16.16
C ASP A 51 -3.20 4.90 15.14
N ALA A 52 -3.67 3.95 14.31
CA ALA A 52 -2.85 3.36 13.27
C ALA A 52 -2.58 4.33 12.11
N PHE A 53 -3.45 5.33 11.88
CA PHE A 53 -3.27 6.34 10.83
C PHE A 53 -2.10 7.28 11.14
N ASP A 54 -1.93 7.65 12.40
CA ASP A 54 -0.83 8.53 12.84
C ASP A 54 0.55 7.89 12.64
N HIS A 55 0.59 6.57 12.52
CA HIS A 55 1.79 5.78 12.30
C HIS A 55 1.98 5.34 10.84
N LEU A 56 1.09 5.73 9.92
CA LEU A 56 1.28 5.45 8.50
C LEU A 56 2.40 6.34 7.94
N VAL A 57 3.52 5.73 7.60
CA VAL A 57 4.64 6.39 6.93
C VAL A 57 4.47 6.21 5.42
N PRO A 58 4.28 7.28 4.64
CA PRO A 58 4.22 7.16 3.19
C PRO A 58 5.53 6.67 2.60
N LEU A 59 5.45 5.89 1.52
CA LEU A 59 6.63 5.45 0.78
C LEU A 59 7.38 6.67 0.24
N PRO A 60 8.69 6.77 0.49
CA PRO A 60 9.49 7.87 -0.04
C PRO A 60 9.62 7.77 -1.57
N HIS A 61 9.79 8.94 -2.19
CA HIS A 61 10.22 9.01 -3.59
C HIS A 61 11.62 8.37 -3.73
N GLY A 62 11.90 7.76 -4.88
CA GLY A 62 13.22 7.15 -5.16
C GLY A 62 13.42 5.72 -4.66
N LEU A 63 12.37 5.06 -4.16
CA LEU A 63 12.42 3.61 -3.89
C LEU A 63 12.50 2.75 -5.15
N MET A 64 12.29 3.33 -6.32
CA MET A 64 12.29 2.64 -7.60
C MET A 64 13.45 3.13 -8.45
N GLU A 65 14.22 2.20 -8.99
CA GLU A 65 15.36 2.45 -9.87
C GLU A 65 15.25 1.63 -11.16
N HIS A 66 15.87 2.12 -12.23
CA HIS A 66 16.01 1.36 -13.46
C HIS A 66 17.22 0.44 -13.35
N ARG A 67 17.00 -0.87 -13.37
CA ARG A 67 18.06 -1.88 -13.35
C ARG A 67 18.05 -2.68 -14.65
N ARG A 68 19.23 -2.96 -15.19
CA ARG A 68 19.37 -3.84 -16.36
C ARG A 68 19.37 -5.30 -15.90
N VAL A 69 18.40 -6.08 -16.37
CA VAL A 69 18.26 -7.50 -16.07
C VAL A 69 18.05 -8.22 -17.41
N ASP A 70 18.91 -9.20 -17.71
CA ASP A 70 18.88 -9.97 -18.97
C ASP A 70 18.87 -9.09 -20.24
N GLY A 71 19.56 -7.96 -20.20
CA GLY A 71 19.62 -7.02 -21.32
C GLY A 71 18.44 -6.06 -21.43
N GLU A 72 17.40 -6.21 -20.59
CA GLU A 72 16.24 -5.32 -20.53
C GLU A 72 16.34 -4.36 -19.35
N THR A 73 15.91 -3.12 -19.56
CA THR A 73 15.75 -2.16 -18.46
C THR A 73 14.42 -2.42 -17.76
N ARG A 74 14.46 -2.77 -16.47
CA ARG A 74 13.27 -3.01 -15.63
C ARG A 74 13.27 -2.06 -14.44
N LEU A 75 12.08 -1.60 -14.07
CA LEU A 75 11.88 -0.86 -12.82
C LEU A 75 11.95 -1.84 -11.65
N SER A 76 12.87 -1.60 -10.72
CA SER A 76 13.15 -2.45 -9.57
C SER A 76 13.19 -1.62 -8.29
N LEU A 77 12.95 -2.24 -7.13
CA LEU A 77 13.18 -1.57 -5.86
C LEU A 77 14.68 -1.30 -5.67
N SER A 78 15.03 -0.14 -5.14
CA SER A 78 16.42 0.24 -4.82
C SER A 78 17.00 -0.52 -3.62
N ARG A 79 16.14 -1.18 -2.84
CA ARG A 79 16.48 -2.05 -1.72
C ARG A 79 15.55 -3.27 -1.65
N PRO A 80 15.91 -4.35 -0.94
CA PRO A 80 15.09 -5.56 -0.82
C PRO A 80 13.66 -5.26 -0.33
N LEU A 81 12.68 -6.04 -0.81
CA LEU A 81 11.28 -5.86 -0.46
C LEU A 81 11.04 -6.05 1.05
N GLU A 82 11.80 -6.95 1.66
CA GLU A 82 11.75 -7.26 3.09
C GLU A 82 12.13 -6.03 3.93
N GLU A 83 13.14 -5.28 3.52
CA GLU A 83 13.55 -4.03 4.18
C GLU A 83 12.48 -2.94 4.00
N VAL A 84 11.97 -2.76 2.77
CA VAL A 84 10.93 -1.77 2.49
C VAL A 84 9.65 -2.06 3.28
N THR A 85 9.24 -3.32 3.34
CA THR A 85 8.04 -3.70 4.09
C THR A 85 8.27 -3.62 5.59
N ALA A 86 9.46 -3.94 6.11
CA ALA A 86 9.78 -3.77 7.52
C ALA A 86 9.68 -2.30 7.96
N GLU A 87 10.14 -1.38 7.11
CA GLU A 87 10.18 0.06 7.43
C GLU A 87 8.84 0.78 7.20
N PHE A 88 8.13 0.47 6.11
CA PHE A 88 7.00 1.29 5.65
C PHE A 88 5.63 0.60 5.72
N ALA A 89 5.55 -0.69 6.09
CA ALA A 89 4.27 -1.38 6.15
C ALA A 89 3.72 -1.44 7.58
N SER A 90 2.57 -0.81 7.80
CA SER A 90 1.88 -0.83 9.08
C SER A 90 1.03 -2.09 9.24
N ALA A 91 1.01 -2.66 10.44
CA ALA A 91 0.20 -3.83 10.74
C ALA A 91 -1.28 -3.46 10.73
N GLY A 92 -2.07 -4.23 9.98
CA GLY A 92 -3.51 -4.17 9.96
C GLY A 92 -4.12 -5.47 10.49
N PRO A 93 -5.46 -5.52 10.59
CA PRO A 93 -6.14 -6.70 11.08
C PRO A 93 -6.15 -7.81 10.02
N ASP A 94 -6.49 -9.05 10.42
CA ASP A 94 -6.62 -10.26 9.58
C ASP A 94 -5.40 -10.54 8.67
N ASN A 95 -4.18 -10.49 9.22
CA ASN A 95 -2.95 -10.80 8.48
C ASN A 95 -2.68 -9.89 7.26
N VAL A 96 -3.24 -8.67 7.29
CA VAL A 96 -3.00 -7.63 6.29
C VAL A 96 -1.96 -6.64 6.84
N ARG A 97 -0.98 -6.28 6.02
CA ARG A 97 -0.12 -5.12 6.23
C ARG A 97 -0.44 -4.07 5.17
N LEU A 98 -0.40 -2.80 5.52
CA LEU A 98 -0.71 -1.69 4.63
C LEU A 98 0.53 -0.84 4.36
N MET A 99 0.77 -0.51 3.10
CA MET A 99 1.70 0.53 2.66
C MET A 99 0.93 1.59 1.88
N MET A 100 1.35 2.84 1.97
CA MET A 100 0.75 3.94 1.19
C MET A 100 1.81 4.58 0.30
N VAL A 101 1.48 4.75 -0.98
CA VAL A 101 2.25 5.60 -1.89
C VAL A 101 1.86 7.04 -1.56
N GLY A 102 2.84 7.88 -1.27
CA GLY A 102 2.56 9.17 -0.63
C GLY A 102 1.71 10.15 -1.42
N GLN A 103 0.99 10.97 -0.65
CA GLN A 103 0.66 12.35 -0.99
C GLN A 103 1.51 13.29 -0.13
N VAL A 104 1.83 14.45 -0.71
CA VAL A 104 2.54 15.56 -0.08
C VAL A 104 1.93 15.88 1.29
N ARG A 105 2.76 15.93 2.33
CA ARG A 105 2.39 16.60 3.60
C ARG A 105 2.08 18.06 3.28
N GLY A 106 0.81 18.47 3.32
CA GLY A 106 0.45 19.86 3.08
C GLY A 106 -1.04 20.14 2.91
N ALA A 107 -1.84 19.93 3.96
CA ALA A 107 -3.13 20.62 4.12
C ALA A 107 -3.23 21.11 5.56
N GLY A 108 -2.62 22.27 5.84
CA GLY A 108 -2.56 22.83 7.20
C GLY A 108 -1.63 24.02 7.41
N THR A 109 -1.46 24.89 6.41
CA THR A 109 -0.94 26.25 6.61
C THR A 109 -1.65 27.18 5.63
N GLY A 110 -2.87 27.54 5.98
CA GLY A 110 -3.68 28.60 5.38
C GLY A 110 -4.57 29.16 6.47
#